data_AF-A0A1H7MTR6-F1
#
_entry.id   AF-A0A1H7MTR6-F1
#
_cell.length_a   1.000
_cell.length_b   1.000
_cell.length_c   1.000
_cell.angle_alpha   90.00
_cell.angle_beta   90.00
_cell.angle_gamma   90.00
#
_symmetry.space_group_name_H-M   'P 1'
#
loop_
_entity.id
_entity.type
_entity.pdbx_description
1 polymer ?
#
loop_
_entity_poly.entity_id
_entity_poly.type
_entity_poly.pdbx_seq_one_letter_code
_entity_poly.pdbx_strand_id
1 'polypeptide(L)'
;MEFDEIIGKETGIEILNLMAPKLMKWHKDAKEKRLPSTKVELLSKKIEALPIEGQSLLFGNYVFDLNSESMEILYEINDPDMHLVFFEHLLSEIMGIQEGERISDISMEKACKKALSRIADAPEMISFPERVARSFGKVVAAILIVGIISFGTALAVNAEFRDSVIRWFMEATKQYTLFRLENENELDSSELKKFIPSYIPERYHLYSRDVVTGFATYTYVDVNGDLLDVSICMPEANAYLNTEGMKKEVITINGQQAFLYHDGVHGSLATSIDGYALYVTGKANRDDFIKIAENVVKK
;
A
#
# COMPACT_ATOMS: atom_id res chain seq x y z
N MET A 1 28.17 -36.52 -9.78
CA MET A 1 28.81 -35.33 -10.36
C MET A 1 27.71 -34.29 -10.39
N GLU A 2 27.68 -33.47 -9.35
CA GLU A 2 26.65 -32.44 -9.18
C GLU A 2 26.83 -31.39 -10.28
N PHE A 3 25.72 -30.87 -10.81
CA PHE A 3 25.76 -29.82 -11.83
C PHE A 3 26.51 -28.57 -11.32
N ASP A 4 26.51 -28.38 -9.99
CA ASP A 4 27.25 -27.36 -9.25
C ASP A 4 28.79 -27.53 -9.31
N GLU A 5 29.31 -28.75 -9.58
CA GLU A 5 30.75 -28.97 -9.80
C GLU A 5 31.20 -28.57 -11.22
N ILE A 6 30.30 -28.64 -12.21
CA ILE A 6 30.63 -28.31 -13.60
C ILE A 6 30.61 -26.78 -13.82
N ILE A 7 29.77 -26.06 -13.07
CA ILE A 7 29.63 -24.59 -13.12
C ILE A 7 30.23 -23.97 -11.84
N GLY A 8 31.40 -24.48 -11.42
CA GLY A 8 32.15 -23.97 -10.28
C GLY A 8 32.85 -22.64 -10.57
N LYS A 9 32.09 -21.54 -10.49
CA LYS A 9 32.44 -20.13 -10.26
C LYS A 9 33.35 -19.32 -11.21
N GLU A 10 34.21 -19.91 -12.04
CA GLU A 10 34.90 -19.15 -13.11
C GLU A 10 34.67 -19.81 -14.49
N THR A 11 34.96 -21.11 -14.61
CA THR A 11 34.84 -21.85 -15.87
C THR A 11 33.40 -21.92 -16.41
N GLY A 12 32.41 -22.03 -15.50
CA GLY A 12 30.99 -22.09 -15.89
C GLY A 12 30.46 -20.77 -16.44
N ILE A 13 30.88 -19.65 -15.83
CA ILE A 13 30.56 -18.29 -16.29
C ILE A 13 31.26 -18.00 -17.61
N GLU A 14 32.52 -18.43 -17.76
CA GLU A 14 33.26 -18.30 -19.02
C GLU A 14 32.60 -19.07 -20.17
N ILE A 15 32.16 -20.31 -19.93
CA ILE A 15 31.44 -21.12 -20.93
C ILE A 15 30.10 -20.47 -21.29
N LEU A 16 29.35 -19.98 -20.29
CA LEU A 16 28.07 -19.32 -20.54
C LEU A 16 28.25 -18.05 -21.36
N ASN A 17 29.23 -17.21 -21.02
CA ASN A 17 29.59 -16.01 -21.77
C ASN A 17 30.02 -16.33 -23.21
N LEU A 18 30.74 -17.44 -23.42
CA LEU A 18 31.11 -17.91 -24.76
C LEU A 18 29.88 -18.31 -25.59
N MET A 19 28.87 -18.89 -24.94
CA MET A 19 27.63 -19.33 -25.58
C MET A 19 26.60 -18.21 -25.72
N ALA A 20 26.68 -17.15 -24.92
CA ALA A 20 25.68 -16.10 -24.82
C ALA A 20 25.26 -15.48 -26.16
N PRO A 21 26.17 -15.11 -27.10
CA PRO A 21 25.75 -14.55 -28.39
C PRO A 21 24.92 -15.52 -29.22
N LYS A 22 25.25 -16.82 -29.17
CA LYS A 22 24.51 -17.87 -29.89
C LYS A 22 23.15 -18.11 -29.24
N LEU A 23 23.10 -18.16 -27.91
CA LEU A 23 21.89 -18.37 -27.13
C LEU A 23 20.89 -17.21 -27.29
N MET A 24 21.35 -15.97 -27.15
CA MET A 24 20.51 -14.78 -27.33
C MET A 24 19.96 -14.68 -28.76
N LYS A 25 20.79 -14.99 -29.76
CA LYS A 25 20.34 -15.06 -31.15
C LYS A 25 19.29 -16.16 -31.33
N TRP A 26 19.52 -17.35 -30.78
CA TRP A 26 18.54 -18.44 -30.83
C TRP A 26 17.23 -18.04 -30.16
N HIS A 27 17.23 -17.44 -28.97
CA HIS A 27 16.01 -17.06 -28.27
C HIS A 27 15.15 -16.08 -29.09
N LYS A 28 15.80 -15.15 -29.79
CA LYS A 28 15.14 -14.15 -30.65
C LYS A 28 14.64 -14.74 -31.97
N ASP A 29 15.41 -15.60 -32.61
CA ASP A 29 15.15 -16.06 -33.97
C ASP A 29 14.36 -17.39 -34.02
N ALA A 30 14.35 -18.16 -32.92
CA ALA A 30 13.72 -19.48 -32.88
C ALA A 30 12.20 -19.40 -32.97
N LYS A 31 11.62 -20.29 -33.78
CA LYS A 31 10.17 -20.39 -33.93
C LYS A 31 9.55 -21.07 -32.72
N GLU A 32 8.52 -20.45 -32.14
CA GLU A 32 7.79 -21.07 -31.05
C GLU A 32 7.00 -22.32 -31.48
N LYS A 33 7.13 -23.36 -30.68
CA LYS A 33 6.41 -24.62 -30.79
C LYS A 33 5.53 -24.83 -29.56
N ARG A 34 4.22 -24.82 -29.78
CA ARG A 34 3.25 -25.17 -28.75
C ARG A 34 3.24 -26.67 -28.50
N LEU A 35 3.33 -27.08 -27.25
CA LEU A 35 3.38 -28.48 -26.86
C LEU A 35 1.98 -29.05 -26.57
N PRO A 36 1.72 -30.32 -26.92
CA PRO A 36 0.53 -31.03 -26.45
C PRO A 36 0.61 -31.27 -24.94
N SER A 37 -0.53 -31.50 -24.29
CA SER A 37 -0.64 -31.67 -22.83
C SER A 37 0.30 -32.74 -22.26
N THR A 38 0.47 -33.86 -22.97
CA THR A 38 1.40 -34.95 -22.57
C THR A 38 2.86 -34.50 -22.54
N LYS A 39 3.27 -33.62 -23.46
CA LYS A 39 4.62 -33.04 -23.46
C LYS A 39 4.77 -31.91 -22.43
N VAL A 40 3.70 -31.14 -22.15
CA VAL A 40 3.70 -30.17 -21.04
C VAL A 40 3.87 -30.88 -19.70
N GLU A 41 3.24 -32.04 -19.53
CA GLU A 41 3.42 -32.88 -18.34
C GLU A 41 4.89 -33.29 -18.17
N LEU A 42 5.50 -33.79 -19.24
CA LEU A 42 6.91 -34.18 -19.22
C LEU A 42 7.82 -32.98 -18.93
N LEU A 43 7.58 -31.84 -19.58
CA LEU A 43 8.31 -30.60 -19.35
C LEU A 43 8.25 -30.16 -17.88
N SER A 44 7.07 -30.22 -17.25
CA SER A 44 6.93 -29.85 -15.83
C SER A 44 7.81 -30.71 -14.93
N LYS A 45 7.97 -32.00 -15.23
CA LYS A 45 8.86 -32.91 -14.48
C LYS A 45 10.33 -32.61 -14.72
N LYS A 46 10.68 -32.11 -15.91
CA LYS A 46 12.05 -31.68 -16.23
C LYS A 46 12.41 -30.37 -15.51
N ILE A 47 11.49 -29.42 -15.47
CA ILE A 47 11.64 -28.15 -14.71
C ILE A 47 11.86 -28.44 -13.23
N GLU A 48 11.05 -29.33 -12.65
CA GLU A 48 11.19 -29.77 -11.26
C GLU A 48 12.54 -30.44 -10.96
N ALA A 49 13.19 -31.02 -11.96
CA ALA A 49 14.50 -31.67 -11.83
C ALA A 49 15.69 -30.73 -12.09
N LEU A 50 15.44 -29.46 -12.43
CA LEU A 50 16.51 -28.47 -12.64
C LEU A 50 17.17 -28.08 -11.31
N PRO A 51 18.39 -27.52 -11.37
CA PRO A 51 18.96 -26.80 -10.24
C PRO A 51 18.04 -25.67 -9.78
N ILE A 52 18.16 -25.31 -8.49
CA ILE A 52 17.30 -24.31 -7.84
C ILE A 52 17.33 -22.96 -8.57
N GLU A 53 18.49 -22.58 -9.10
CA GLU A 53 18.67 -21.36 -9.90
C GLU A 53 17.78 -21.37 -11.16
N GLY A 54 17.79 -22.47 -11.91
CA GLY A 54 16.97 -22.62 -13.10
C GLY A 54 15.47 -22.67 -12.79
N GLN A 55 15.09 -23.32 -11.69
CA GLN A 55 13.70 -23.27 -11.21
C GLN A 55 13.28 -21.84 -10.85
N SER A 56 14.14 -21.12 -10.14
CA SER A 56 13.88 -19.74 -9.69
C SER A 56 13.68 -18.80 -10.87
N LEU A 57 14.59 -18.81 -11.84
CA LEU A 57 14.48 -17.98 -13.06
C LEU A 57 13.23 -18.30 -13.86
N LEU A 58 12.93 -19.59 -14.08
CA LEU A 58 11.75 -19.99 -14.85
C LEU A 58 10.43 -19.64 -14.13
N PHE A 59 10.34 -19.82 -12.81
CA PHE A 59 9.16 -19.43 -12.05
C PHE A 59 9.02 -17.91 -11.98
N GLY A 60 10.12 -17.20 -11.76
CA GLY A 60 10.18 -15.73 -11.79
C GLY A 60 9.59 -15.18 -13.09
N ASN A 61 10.10 -15.63 -14.23
CA ASN A 61 9.66 -15.17 -15.53
C ASN A 61 8.24 -15.64 -15.88
N TYR A 62 7.96 -16.95 -15.80
CA TYR A 62 6.74 -17.53 -16.38
C TYR A 62 5.56 -17.66 -15.43
N VAL A 63 5.74 -17.53 -14.12
CA VAL A 63 4.65 -17.64 -13.13
C VAL A 63 4.40 -16.32 -12.43
N PHE A 64 5.46 -15.59 -12.09
CA PHE A 64 5.39 -14.37 -11.31
C PHE A 64 5.54 -13.08 -12.14
N ASP A 65 5.81 -13.21 -13.44
CA ASP A 65 5.96 -12.08 -14.37
C ASP A 65 7.03 -11.07 -13.90
N LEU A 66 8.13 -11.58 -13.33
CA LEU A 66 9.26 -10.77 -12.89
C LEU A 66 10.11 -10.36 -14.09
N ASN A 67 10.51 -9.10 -14.12
CA ASN A 67 11.49 -8.61 -15.10
C ASN A 67 12.93 -8.92 -14.66
N SER A 68 13.90 -8.73 -15.57
CA SER A 68 15.32 -9.02 -15.35
C SER A 68 15.88 -8.32 -14.11
N GLU A 69 15.62 -7.02 -13.96
CA GLU A 69 16.07 -6.23 -12.81
C GLU A 69 15.55 -6.82 -11.49
N SER A 70 14.28 -7.23 -11.45
CA SER A 70 13.70 -7.85 -10.27
C SER A 70 14.35 -9.20 -9.97
N MET A 71 14.63 -10.02 -10.98
CA MET A 71 15.27 -11.32 -10.82
C MET A 71 16.73 -11.21 -10.35
N GLU A 72 17.48 -10.22 -10.85
CA GLU A 72 18.86 -9.95 -10.42
C GLU A 72 18.91 -9.65 -8.91
N ILE A 73 18.00 -8.80 -8.44
CA ILE A 73 17.93 -8.42 -7.03
C ILE A 73 17.37 -9.56 -6.17
N LEU A 74 16.29 -10.23 -6.59
CA LEU A 74 15.56 -11.22 -5.78
C LEU A 74 16.33 -12.54 -5.64
N TYR A 75 17.02 -12.94 -6.70
CA TYR A 75 17.74 -14.21 -6.76
C TYR A 75 19.25 -14.07 -6.60
N GLU A 76 19.78 -12.85 -6.58
CA GLU A 76 21.21 -12.57 -6.57
C GLU A 76 21.94 -13.26 -7.75
N ILE A 77 21.28 -13.31 -8.91
CA ILE A 77 21.79 -13.90 -10.15
C ILE A 77 22.27 -12.78 -11.07
N ASN A 78 23.55 -12.80 -11.45
CA ASN A 78 24.08 -11.86 -12.43
C ASN A 78 23.60 -12.25 -13.84
N ASP A 79 23.19 -11.26 -14.64
CA ASP A 79 22.63 -11.45 -15.99
C ASP A 79 21.49 -12.51 -16.07
N PRO A 80 20.34 -12.25 -15.40
CA PRO A 80 19.23 -13.19 -15.37
C PRO A 80 18.69 -13.57 -16.75
N ASP A 81 18.74 -12.65 -17.72
CA ASP A 81 18.28 -12.90 -19.09
C ASP A 81 19.14 -13.99 -19.75
N MET A 82 20.47 -13.89 -19.64
CA MET A 82 21.37 -14.90 -20.19
C MET A 82 21.13 -16.28 -19.55
N HIS A 83 20.99 -16.32 -18.24
CA HIS A 83 20.76 -17.57 -17.50
C HIS A 83 19.39 -18.17 -17.81
N LEU A 84 18.34 -17.35 -17.91
CA LEU A 84 16.99 -17.78 -18.30
C LEU A 84 17.01 -18.42 -19.69
N VAL A 85 17.60 -17.74 -20.68
CA VAL A 85 17.72 -18.26 -22.05
C VAL A 85 18.49 -19.58 -22.08
N PHE A 86 19.54 -19.72 -21.27
CA PHE A 86 20.26 -20.98 -21.15
C PHE A 86 19.37 -22.13 -20.66
N PHE A 87 18.57 -21.92 -19.61
CA PHE A 87 17.67 -22.95 -19.12
C PHE A 87 16.53 -23.28 -20.11
N GLU A 88 16.00 -22.29 -20.82
CA GLU A 88 15.04 -22.52 -21.90
C GLU A 88 15.62 -23.34 -23.06
N HIS A 89 16.86 -23.05 -23.43
CA HIS A 89 17.58 -23.79 -24.45
C HIS A 89 17.84 -25.23 -24.00
N LEU A 90 18.35 -25.42 -22.79
CA LEU A 90 18.57 -26.74 -22.18
C LEU A 90 17.28 -27.56 -22.14
N LEU A 91 16.17 -26.96 -21.72
CA LEU A 91 14.87 -27.63 -21.70
C LEU A 91 14.39 -27.98 -23.13
N SER A 92 14.60 -27.10 -24.10
CA SER A 92 14.26 -27.37 -25.50
C SER A 92 15.04 -28.57 -26.05
N GLU A 93 16.34 -28.63 -25.77
CA GLU A 93 17.21 -29.77 -26.14
C GLU A 93 16.75 -31.07 -25.45
N ILE A 94 16.53 -31.05 -24.14
CA ILE A 94 16.08 -32.23 -23.37
C ILE A 94 14.69 -32.72 -23.83
N MET A 95 13.83 -31.81 -24.30
CA MET A 95 12.51 -32.13 -24.82
C MET A 95 12.53 -32.60 -26.29
N GLY A 96 13.70 -32.63 -26.93
CA GLY A 96 13.89 -33.02 -28.32
C GLY A 96 13.15 -32.09 -29.28
N ILE A 97 13.19 -30.78 -29.01
CA ILE A 97 12.67 -29.75 -29.91
C ILE A 97 13.59 -29.65 -31.13
N GLN A 98 13.02 -29.35 -32.30
CA GLN A 98 13.81 -29.31 -33.53
C GLN A 98 14.75 -28.10 -33.53
N GLU A 99 15.91 -28.23 -34.17
CA GLU A 99 16.86 -27.13 -34.30
C GLU A 99 16.18 -25.92 -34.97
N GLY A 100 16.33 -24.73 -34.37
CA GLY A 100 15.64 -23.51 -34.80
C GLY A 100 14.21 -23.32 -34.25
N GLU A 101 13.72 -24.24 -33.42
CA GLU A 101 12.47 -24.08 -32.67
C GLU A 101 12.75 -23.90 -31.16
N ARG A 102 11.81 -23.25 -30.46
CA ARG A 102 11.79 -23.14 -28.99
C ARG A 102 10.42 -23.53 -28.44
N ILE A 103 10.36 -23.91 -27.18
CA ILE A 103 9.08 -24.15 -26.50
C ILE A 103 8.33 -22.81 -26.41
N SER A 104 7.05 -22.79 -26.79
CA SER A 104 6.23 -21.56 -26.69
C SER A 104 6.05 -21.13 -25.23
N ASP A 105 5.95 -19.83 -24.97
CA ASP A 105 5.80 -19.27 -23.62
C ASP A 105 4.57 -19.83 -22.90
N ILE A 106 3.45 -19.98 -23.60
CA ILE A 106 2.21 -20.57 -23.04
C ILE A 106 2.43 -22.01 -22.56
N SER A 107 3.29 -22.77 -23.24
CA SER A 107 3.61 -24.15 -22.84
C SER A 107 4.58 -24.18 -21.66
N MET A 108 5.52 -23.23 -21.61
CA MET A 108 6.46 -23.06 -20.52
C MET A 108 5.75 -22.61 -19.23
N GLU A 109 4.89 -21.59 -19.31
CA GLU A 109 4.02 -21.12 -18.22
C GLU A 109 3.21 -22.27 -17.61
N LYS A 110 2.51 -23.05 -18.46
CA LYS A 110 1.71 -24.19 -17.98
C LYS A 110 2.56 -25.23 -17.28
N ALA A 111 3.74 -25.53 -17.81
CA ALA A 111 4.65 -26.49 -17.21
C ALA A 111 5.22 -25.97 -15.89
N CYS A 112 5.59 -24.69 -15.81
CA CYS A 112 6.09 -24.03 -14.61
C CYS A 112 5.04 -24.03 -13.49
N LYS A 113 3.80 -23.63 -13.79
CA LYS A 113 2.69 -23.66 -12.82
C LYS A 113 2.47 -25.06 -12.24
N LYS A 114 2.58 -26.09 -13.09
CA LYS A 114 2.41 -27.49 -12.68
C LYS A 114 3.59 -28.03 -11.87
N ALA A 115 4.81 -27.62 -12.20
CA ALA A 115 6.00 -27.95 -11.40
C ALA A 115 5.91 -27.29 -10.02
N LEU A 116 5.60 -25.98 -9.98
CA LEU A 116 5.45 -25.22 -8.75
C LEU A 116 4.37 -25.81 -7.83
N SER A 117 3.20 -26.19 -8.37
CA SER A 117 2.14 -26.79 -7.55
C SER A 117 2.59 -28.10 -6.90
N ARG A 118 3.31 -28.96 -7.63
CA ARG A 118 3.84 -30.22 -7.05
C ARG A 118 4.88 -29.97 -5.96
N ILE A 119 5.75 -28.99 -6.18
CA ILE A 119 6.78 -28.63 -5.20
C ILE A 119 6.13 -28.02 -3.94
N ALA A 120 5.08 -27.22 -4.11
CA ALA A 120 4.33 -26.64 -3.00
C ALA A 120 3.52 -27.67 -2.20
N ASP A 121 3.03 -28.73 -2.86
CA ASP A 121 2.21 -29.79 -2.24
C ASP A 121 3.02 -30.96 -1.63
N ALA A 122 4.36 -30.96 -1.74
CA ALA A 122 5.19 -32.07 -1.25
C ALA A 122 5.27 -32.10 0.31
N PRO A 123 4.87 -33.20 0.98
CA PRO A 123 4.77 -33.29 2.44
C PRO A 123 6.12 -33.45 3.18
N GLU A 124 7.23 -33.62 2.46
CA GLU A 124 8.58 -33.52 3.00
C GLU A 124 9.35 -32.45 2.23
N MET A 125 9.62 -31.37 2.95
CA MET A 125 10.44 -30.23 2.58
C MET A 125 11.87 -30.71 2.25
N ILE A 126 12.12 -31.12 1.00
CA ILE A 126 13.39 -30.79 0.37
C ILE A 126 13.31 -29.28 0.13
N SER A 127 14.03 -28.55 0.96
CA SER A 127 14.12 -27.10 0.97
C SER A 127 14.16 -26.50 -0.44
N PHE A 128 13.02 -26.00 -0.93
CA PHE A 128 13.04 -24.68 -1.56
C PHE A 128 13.84 -23.83 -0.58
N PRO A 129 15.05 -23.35 -0.90
CA PRO A 129 15.97 -22.93 0.14
C PRO A 129 15.22 -21.91 0.98
N GLU A 130 15.18 -22.10 2.29
CA GLU A 130 14.73 -21.03 3.18
C GLU A 130 15.47 -19.74 2.80
N ARG A 131 16.68 -19.84 2.26
CA ARG A 131 17.42 -18.75 1.64
C ARG A 131 16.70 -18.06 0.47
N VAL A 132 16.03 -18.76 -0.44
CA VAL A 132 15.29 -18.14 -1.56
C VAL A 132 13.98 -17.54 -1.07
N ALA A 133 13.17 -18.24 -0.26
CA ALA A 133 11.94 -17.66 0.29
C ALA A 133 12.21 -16.50 1.28
N ARG A 134 13.27 -16.59 2.07
CA ARG A 134 13.72 -15.53 3.00
C ARG A 134 14.49 -14.44 2.30
N SER A 135 15.18 -14.69 1.17
CA SER A 135 15.76 -13.62 0.34
C SER A 135 14.68 -12.92 -0.46
N PHE A 136 13.68 -13.63 -0.99
CA PHE A 136 12.43 -13.03 -1.47
C PHE A 136 11.78 -12.16 -0.40
N GLY A 137 11.58 -12.68 0.81
CA GLY A 137 11.03 -11.89 1.91
C GLY A 137 11.88 -10.67 2.27
N LYS A 138 13.22 -10.82 2.31
CA LYS A 138 14.16 -9.73 2.64
C LYS A 138 14.29 -8.70 1.53
N VAL A 139 14.25 -9.11 0.27
CA VAL A 139 14.37 -8.24 -0.89
C VAL A 139 13.04 -7.58 -1.20
N VAL A 140 11.91 -8.28 -1.09
CA VAL A 140 10.58 -7.63 -1.08
C VAL A 140 10.52 -6.63 0.06
N ALA A 141 11.02 -6.98 1.26
CA ALA A 141 11.14 -6.01 2.35
C ALA A 141 12.10 -4.87 2.00
N ALA A 142 13.24 -5.10 1.35
CA ALA A 142 14.20 -4.06 0.98
C ALA A 142 13.66 -3.13 -0.12
N ILE A 143 13.00 -3.66 -1.16
CA ILE A 143 12.32 -2.90 -2.21
C ILE A 143 11.14 -2.14 -1.62
N LEU A 144 10.37 -2.74 -0.71
CA LEU A 144 9.33 -2.03 0.02
C LEU A 144 9.93 -0.93 0.91
N ILE A 145 11.03 -1.19 1.61
CA ILE A 145 11.71 -0.19 2.45
C ILE A 145 12.24 0.95 1.58
N VAL A 146 12.94 0.66 0.49
CA VAL A 146 13.43 1.67 -0.46
C VAL A 146 12.27 2.42 -1.10
N GLY A 147 11.19 1.73 -1.47
CA GLY A 147 9.97 2.32 -1.98
C GLY A 147 9.30 3.25 -0.95
N ILE A 148 9.18 2.82 0.30
CA ILE A 148 8.64 3.61 1.43
C ILE A 148 9.53 4.81 1.71
N ILE A 149 10.86 4.65 1.73
CA ILE A 149 11.82 5.73 1.93
C ILE A 149 11.75 6.72 0.78
N SER A 150 11.71 6.24 -0.47
CA SER A 150 11.63 7.07 -1.68
C SER A 150 10.30 7.83 -1.73
N PHE A 151 9.21 7.15 -1.42
CA PHE A 151 7.86 7.73 -1.35
C PHE A 151 7.75 8.75 -0.21
N GLY A 152 8.29 8.44 0.98
CA GLY A 152 8.37 9.35 2.11
C GLY A 152 9.25 10.57 1.83
N THR A 153 10.37 10.39 1.14
CA THR A 153 11.23 11.48 0.68
C THR A 153 10.50 12.36 -0.32
N ALA A 154 9.83 11.78 -1.33
CA ALA A 154 9.02 12.51 -2.29
C ALA A 154 7.90 13.30 -1.60
N LEU A 155 7.20 12.72 -0.63
CA LEU A 155 6.21 13.41 0.20
C LEU A 155 6.81 14.59 1.00
N ALA A 156 8.03 14.45 1.51
CA ALA A 156 8.68 15.49 2.32
C ALA A 156 9.20 16.67 1.48
N VAL A 157 9.79 16.39 0.31
CA VAL A 157 10.51 17.41 -0.49
C VAL A 157 9.70 17.96 -1.67
N ASN A 158 8.66 17.25 -2.14
CA ASN A 158 7.84 17.68 -3.28
C ASN A 158 6.42 18.07 -2.82
N ALA A 159 6.16 19.37 -2.76
CA ALA A 159 4.89 19.93 -2.32
C ALA A 159 3.71 19.55 -3.25
N GLU A 160 3.90 19.55 -4.57
CA GLU A 160 2.84 19.22 -5.55
C GLU A 160 2.44 17.73 -5.48
N PHE A 161 3.43 16.86 -5.31
CA PHE A 161 3.21 15.42 -5.12
C PHE A 161 2.47 15.16 -3.80
N ARG A 162 2.90 15.81 -2.71
CA ARG A 162 2.24 15.74 -1.41
C ARG A 162 0.78 16.15 -1.47
N ASP A 163 0.48 17.28 -2.09
CA ASP A 163 -0.91 17.77 -2.20
C ASP A 163 -1.79 16.82 -3.02
N SER A 164 -1.21 16.18 -4.03
CA SER A 164 -1.91 15.18 -4.86
C SER A 164 -2.18 13.88 -4.11
N VAL A 165 -1.22 13.40 -3.30
CA VAL A 165 -1.39 12.21 -2.45
C VAL A 165 -2.39 12.48 -1.32
N ILE A 166 -2.35 13.66 -0.69
CA ILE A 166 -3.33 14.05 0.34
C ILE A 166 -4.73 14.11 -0.27
N ARG A 167 -4.90 14.76 -1.42
CA ARG A 167 -6.20 14.85 -2.11
C ARG A 167 -6.72 13.47 -2.51
N TRP A 168 -5.88 12.62 -3.09
CA TRP A 168 -6.22 11.24 -3.40
C TRP A 168 -6.59 10.42 -2.14
N PHE A 169 -5.83 10.54 -1.05
CA PHE A 169 -6.12 9.88 0.23
C PHE A 169 -7.48 10.32 0.79
N MET A 170 -7.77 11.62 0.71
CA MET A 170 -9.06 12.20 1.11
C MET A 170 -10.22 11.69 0.23
N GLU A 171 -10.00 11.54 -1.09
CA GLU A 171 -10.98 11.02 -2.03
C GLU A 171 -11.20 9.49 -1.88
N ALA A 172 -10.14 8.73 -1.65
CA ALA A 172 -10.13 7.28 -1.59
C ALA A 172 -10.70 6.74 -0.26
N THR A 173 -10.46 7.44 0.84
CA THR A 173 -10.86 6.95 2.16
C THR A 173 -12.29 7.30 2.52
N LYS A 174 -12.89 8.40 2.01
CA LYS A 174 -14.29 8.85 2.27
C LYS A 174 -14.77 8.90 3.74
N GLN A 175 -14.00 8.43 4.72
CA GLN A 175 -14.49 7.97 6.03
C GLN A 175 -14.01 8.86 7.20
N TYR A 176 -12.93 9.62 7.04
CA TYR A 176 -12.46 10.56 8.07
C TYR A 176 -11.84 11.80 7.43
N THR A 177 -12.42 12.98 7.65
CA THR A 177 -11.73 14.24 7.34
C THR A 177 -10.96 14.70 8.58
N LEU A 178 -9.63 14.73 8.49
CA LEU A 178 -8.79 15.39 9.49
C LEU A 178 -8.84 16.90 9.24
N PHE A 179 -9.44 17.63 10.17
CA PHE A 179 -9.30 19.08 10.20
C PHE A 179 -8.02 19.42 10.96
N ARG A 180 -7.01 19.90 10.24
CA ARG A 180 -5.75 20.36 10.81
C ARG A 180 -5.70 21.88 10.72
N LEU A 181 -5.56 22.52 11.88
CA LEU A 181 -5.46 23.97 11.97
C LEU A 181 -3.97 24.29 12.08
N GLU A 182 -3.41 24.92 11.05
CA GLU A 182 -2.03 25.41 11.09
C GLU A 182 -2.04 26.77 11.80
N ASN A 183 -1.48 26.83 13.00
CA ASN A 183 -1.28 28.07 13.73
C ASN A 183 0.20 28.17 14.12
N GLU A 184 0.86 29.26 13.72
CA GLU A 184 2.28 29.49 14.00
C GLU A 184 2.51 30.15 15.37
N ASN A 185 1.45 30.59 16.05
CA ASN A 185 1.55 31.28 17.33
C ASN A 185 1.50 30.28 18.51
N GLU A 186 2.33 30.52 19.52
CA GLU A 186 2.21 29.81 20.80
C GLU A 186 0.87 30.16 21.46
N LEU A 187 -0.03 29.18 21.55
CA LEU A 187 -1.30 29.30 22.25
C LEU A 187 -1.21 28.73 23.66
N ASP A 188 -1.87 29.39 24.61
CA ASP A 188 -1.95 28.89 25.98
C ASP A 188 -3.16 27.96 26.15
N SER A 189 -2.89 26.70 26.50
CA SER A 189 -3.92 25.72 26.83
C SER A 189 -4.81 26.14 28.01
N SER A 190 -4.33 27.03 28.89
CA SER A 190 -5.09 27.52 30.04
C SER A 190 -6.26 28.43 29.65
N GLU A 191 -6.22 29.00 28.44
CA GLU A 191 -7.27 29.85 27.88
C GLU A 191 -8.50 29.03 27.42
N LEU A 192 -8.36 27.72 27.17
CA LEU A 192 -9.45 26.87 26.68
C LEU A 192 -10.68 26.90 27.60
N LYS A 193 -10.46 27.00 28.92
CA LYS A 193 -11.53 27.09 29.94
C LYS A 193 -12.37 28.37 29.86
N LYS A 194 -11.92 29.38 29.10
CA LYS A 194 -12.60 30.67 28.93
C LYS A 194 -13.65 30.63 27.81
N PHE A 195 -13.55 29.70 26.87
CA PHE A 195 -14.56 29.53 25.83
C PHE A 195 -15.79 28.83 26.39
N ILE A 196 -16.97 29.41 26.17
CA ILE A 196 -18.23 28.90 26.69
C ILE A 196 -19.28 28.95 25.57
N PRO A 197 -19.97 27.84 25.28
CA PRO A 197 -21.16 27.87 24.42
C PRO A 197 -22.26 28.71 25.07
N SER A 198 -22.66 29.82 24.43
CA SER A 198 -23.75 30.69 24.89
C SER A 198 -25.10 30.39 24.23
N TYR A 199 -25.13 29.50 23.23
CA TYR A 199 -26.34 28.92 22.66
C TYR A 199 -26.22 27.40 22.59
N ILE A 200 -27.27 26.72 23.04
CA ILE A 200 -27.49 25.28 22.88
C ILE A 200 -29.01 25.10 22.66
N PRO A 201 -29.45 24.19 21.78
CA PRO A 201 -30.89 23.96 21.56
C PRO A 201 -31.60 23.54 22.86
N GLU A 202 -32.81 24.05 23.09
CA GLU A 202 -33.55 23.87 24.37
C GLU A 202 -33.74 22.41 24.81
N ARG A 203 -33.74 21.46 23.86
CA ARG A 203 -33.89 20.03 24.16
C ARG A 203 -32.70 19.43 24.91
N TYR A 204 -31.57 20.12 24.91
CA TYR A 204 -30.32 19.67 25.50
C TYR A 204 -30.06 20.35 26.84
N HIS A 205 -29.54 19.58 27.79
CA HIS A 205 -29.01 20.11 29.05
C HIS A 205 -27.57 19.64 29.24
N LEU A 206 -26.78 20.45 29.96
CA LEU A 206 -25.37 20.16 30.20
C LEU A 206 -25.25 18.89 31.05
N TYR A 207 -24.53 17.89 30.51
CA TYR A 207 -24.23 16.63 31.20
C TYR A 207 -22.87 16.71 31.88
N SER A 208 -21.83 17.11 31.14
CA SER A 208 -20.49 17.25 31.69
C SER A 208 -19.74 18.42 31.06
N ARG A 209 -18.75 18.90 31.81
CA ARG A 209 -17.76 19.85 31.34
C ARG A 209 -16.39 19.33 31.73
N ASP A 210 -15.64 18.90 30.72
CA ASP A 210 -14.34 18.29 30.89
C ASP A 210 -13.29 19.23 30.29
N VAL A 211 -12.46 19.80 31.18
CA VAL A 211 -11.34 20.65 30.79
C VAL A 211 -10.05 19.97 31.23
N VAL A 212 -9.29 19.51 30.24
CA VAL A 212 -7.99 18.86 30.43
C VAL A 212 -6.94 19.60 29.60
N THR A 213 -5.66 19.32 29.84
CA THR A 213 -4.59 19.99 29.10
C THR A 213 -4.79 19.80 27.59
N GLY A 214 -5.08 20.90 26.90
CA GLY A 214 -5.27 20.94 25.46
C GLY A 214 -6.70 20.73 24.94
N PHE A 215 -7.68 20.48 25.81
CA PHE A 215 -9.08 20.27 25.44
C PHE A 215 -10.06 20.88 26.44
N ALA A 216 -11.12 21.51 25.93
CA ALA A 216 -12.31 21.84 26.70
C ALA A 216 -13.55 21.31 25.97
N THR A 217 -14.21 20.29 26.55
CA THR A 217 -15.40 19.66 25.99
C THR A 217 -16.61 19.91 26.88
N TYR A 218 -17.70 20.31 26.26
CA TYR A 218 -19.01 20.47 26.86
C TYR A 218 -19.93 19.41 26.25
N THR A 219 -20.32 18.42 27.04
CA THR A 219 -21.23 17.37 26.60
C THR A 219 -22.63 17.68 27.10
N TYR A 220 -23.58 17.65 26.17
CA TYR A 220 -24.99 17.86 26.42
C TYR A 220 -25.77 16.60 26.07
N VAL A 221 -26.86 16.35 26.79
CA VAL A 221 -27.72 15.20 26.58
C VAL A 221 -29.19 15.63 26.52
N ASP A 222 -29.98 14.97 25.68
CA ASP A 222 -31.43 15.17 25.62
C ASP A 222 -32.18 14.12 26.45
N VAL A 223 -33.52 14.19 26.45
CA VAL A 223 -34.37 13.22 27.18
C VAL A 223 -34.29 11.79 26.65
N ASN A 224 -33.82 11.60 25.41
CA ASN A 224 -33.65 10.28 24.77
C ASN A 224 -32.24 9.70 25.00
N GLY A 225 -31.34 10.47 25.61
CA GLY A 225 -29.93 10.09 25.76
C GLY A 225 -29.07 10.41 24.54
N ASP A 226 -29.59 11.16 23.55
CA ASP A 226 -28.79 11.60 22.42
C ASP A 226 -27.77 12.65 22.90
N LEU A 227 -26.53 12.55 22.41
CA LEU A 227 -25.43 13.44 22.81
C LEU A 227 -25.18 14.55 21.78
N LEU A 228 -24.71 15.68 22.31
CA LEU A 228 -24.19 16.82 21.56
C LEU A 228 -22.95 17.34 22.28
N ASP A 229 -21.82 17.36 21.60
CA ASP A 229 -20.55 17.82 22.15
C ASP A 229 -20.10 19.12 21.48
N VAL A 230 -19.62 20.05 22.29
CA VAL A 230 -18.89 21.24 21.85
C VAL A 230 -17.47 21.17 22.41
N SER A 231 -16.48 20.98 21.54
CA SER A 231 -15.08 20.81 21.91
C SER A 231 -14.23 21.94 21.36
N ILE A 232 -13.43 22.57 22.22
CA ILE A 232 -12.37 23.50 21.84
C ILE A 232 -11.03 22.84 22.12
N CYS A 233 -10.19 22.73 21.11
CA CYS A 233 -8.95 21.96 21.15
C CYS A 233 -7.76 22.83 20.73
N MET A 234 -6.58 22.48 21.23
CA MET A 234 -5.33 22.99 20.68
C MET A 234 -5.21 22.64 19.18
N PRO A 235 -4.55 23.47 18.36
CA PRO A 235 -4.38 23.20 16.92
C PRO A 235 -3.70 21.87 16.61
N GLU A 236 -2.83 21.40 17.50
CA GLU A 236 -2.10 20.13 17.39
C GLU A 236 -2.95 18.92 17.80
N ALA A 237 -4.09 19.13 18.44
CA ALA A 237 -5.00 18.08 18.83
C ALA A 237 -5.84 17.60 17.65
N ASN A 238 -5.63 16.36 17.23
CA ASN A 238 -6.44 15.73 16.18
C ASN A 238 -7.83 15.40 16.74
N ALA A 239 -8.89 16.03 16.19
CA ALA A 239 -10.25 15.53 16.36
C ALA A 239 -10.69 14.78 15.10
N TYR A 240 -11.12 13.54 15.29
CA TYR A 240 -11.65 12.70 14.22
C TYR A 240 -13.14 12.99 14.08
N LEU A 241 -13.53 13.59 12.96
CA LEU A 241 -14.95 13.78 12.65
C LEU A 241 -15.52 12.53 12.00
N ASN A 242 -16.69 12.09 12.48
CA ASN A 242 -17.46 11.08 11.79
C ASN A 242 -18.16 11.72 10.58
N THR A 243 -17.65 11.45 9.39
CA THR A 243 -18.18 12.00 8.13
C THR A 243 -18.85 10.94 7.25
N GLU A 244 -19.02 9.71 7.75
CA GLU A 244 -19.56 8.60 6.96
C GLU A 244 -21.02 8.86 6.57
N GLY A 245 -21.32 8.81 5.27
CA GLY A 245 -22.67 9.04 4.74
C GLY A 245 -23.17 10.49 4.80
N MET A 246 -22.34 11.44 5.24
CA MET A 246 -22.72 12.83 5.48
C MET A 246 -22.49 13.72 4.26
N LYS A 247 -23.37 14.71 4.03
CA LYS A 247 -23.16 15.77 3.05
C LYS A 247 -22.18 16.81 3.59
N LYS A 248 -21.18 17.18 2.78
CA LYS A 248 -20.21 18.24 3.10
C LYS A 248 -20.70 19.59 2.58
N GLU A 249 -20.66 20.60 3.44
CA GLU A 249 -20.83 22.01 3.10
C GLU A 249 -19.62 22.82 3.61
N VAL A 250 -19.15 23.76 2.78
CA VAL A 250 -18.15 24.75 3.20
C VAL A 250 -18.89 26.06 3.42
N ILE A 251 -18.85 26.56 4.65
CA ILE A 251 -19.55 27.77 5.08
C ILE A 251 -18.60 28.71 5.82
N THR A 252 -19.10 29.86 6.24
CA THR A 252 -18.33 30.85 7.01
C THR A 252 -18.99 31.05 8.37
N ILE A 253 -18.22 30.94 9.45
CA ILE A 253 -18.66 31.15 10.83
C ILE A 253 -17.72 32.15 11.47
N ASN A 254 -18.25 33.29 11.94
CA ASN A 254 -17.47 34.37 12.56
C ASN A 254 -16.24 34.80 11.73
N GLY A 255 -16.38 34.83 10.40
CA GLY A 255 -15.32 35.20 9.45
C GLY A 255 -14.32 34.08 9.15
N GLN A 256 -14.46 32.90 9.76
CA GLN A 256 -13.60 31.74 9.56
C GLN A 256 -14.26 30.70 8.66
N GLN A 257 -13.46 30.02 7.83
CA GLN A 257 -13.96 28.91 7.03
C GLN A 257 -14.34 27.75 7.94
N ALA A 258 -15.56 27.25 7.78
CA ALA A 258 -16.09 26.13 8.53
C ALA A 258 -16.52 25.00 7.58
N PHE A 259 -16.29 23.77 8.02
CA PHE A 259 -16.70 22.56 7.33
C PHE A 259 -17.83 21.90 8.10
N LEU A 260 -19.00 21.80 7.49
CA LEU A 260 -20.15 21.12 8.06
C LEU A 260 -20.38 19.80 7.32
N TYR A 261 -20.48 18.72 8.07
CA TYR A 261 -20.84 17.38 7.62
C TYR A 261 -22.15 16.99 8.28
N HIS A 262 -23.21 16.70 7.53
CA HIS A 262 -24.50 16.31 8.12
C HIS A 262 -25.36 15.43 7.20
N ASP A 263 -26.24 14.63 7.80
CA ASP A 263 -27.27 13.83 7.13
C ASP A 263 -28.69 14.38 7.35
N GLY A 264 -28.79 15.52 8.06
CA GLY A 264 -30.04 16.16 8.49
C GLY A 264 -30.46 15.83 9.92
N VAL A 265 -29.91 14.77 10.53
CA VAL A 265 -30.20 14.33 11.90
C VAL A 265 -28.96 14.37 12.77
N HIS A 266 -27.83 13.92 12.24
CA HIS A 266 -26.51 13.95 12.85
C HIS A 266 -25.56 14.80 12.03
N GLY A 267 -24.51 15.27 12.69
CA GLY A 267 -23.45 15.98 11.99
C GLY A 267 -22.23 16.25 12.82
N SER A 268 -21.29 16.88 12.14
CA SER A 268 -20.01 17.33 12.65
C SER A 268 -19.66 18.64 11.97
N LEU A 269 -19.36 19.65 12.76
CA LEU A 269 -18.86 20.93 12.29
C LEU A 269 -17.45 21.14 12.82
N ALA A 270 -16.53 21.57 11.95
CA ALA A 270 -15.20 22.04 12.33
C ALA A 270 -14.96 23.47 11.83
N THR A 271 -14.40 24.31 12.69
CA THR A 271 -13.96 25.68 12.38
C THR A 271 -12.82 26.10 13.31
N SER A 272 -12.33 27.32 13.14
CA SER A 272 -11.37 27.95 14.07
C SER A 272 -12.03 29.02 14.93
N ILE A 273 -11.59 29.17 16.17
CA ILE A 273 -11.95 30.29 17.06
C ILE A 273 -10.71 30.77 17.81
N ASP A 274 -10.34 32.05 17.67
CA ASP A 274 -9.15 32.65 18.30
C ASP A 274 -7.86 31.83 18.14
N GLY A 275 -7.70 31.17 16.98
CA GLY A 275 -6.55 30.30 16.69
C GLY A 275 -6.66 28.87 17.23
N TYR A 276 -7.68 28.52 18.01
CA TYR A 276 -7.99 27.17 18.46
C TYR A 276 -8.95 26.47 17.48
N ALA A 277 -8.99 25.14 17.52
CA ALA A 277 -9.96 24.35 16.77
C ALA A 277 -11.29 24.26 17.55
N LEU A 278 -12.40 24.49 16.87
CA LEU A 278 -13.75 24.33 17.41
C LEU A 278 -14.47 23.21 16.66
N TYR A 279 -15.00 22.25 17.42
CA TYR A 279 -15.79 21.14 16.94
C TYR A 279 -17.16 21.12 17.59
N VAL A 280 -18.21 20.90 16.78
CA VAL A 280 -19.56 20.62 17.26
C VAL A 280 -20.00 19.30 16.65
N THR A 281 -20.30 18.29 17.46
CA THR A 281 -20.61 16.94 16.98
C THR A 281 -21.80 16.36 17.71
N GLY A 282 -22.62 15.56 17.02
CA GLY A 282 -23.73 14.85 17.64
C GLY A 282 -25.01 14.96 16.82
N LYS A 283 -26.15 14.90 17.51
CA LYS A 283 -27.46 14.96 16.86
C LYS A 283 -28.00 16.38 16.85
N ALA A 284 -27.97 17.04 15.71
CA ALA A 284 -28.55 18.38 15.52
C ALA A 284 -28.91 18.59 14.05
N ASN A 285 -29.83 19.51 13.79
CA ASN A 285 -30.03 19.97 12.41
C ASN A 285 -28.92 20.94 12.01
N ARG A 286 -28.82 21.19 10.71
CA ARG A 286 -27.84 22.11 10.12
C ARG A 286 -27.79 23.49 10.80
N ASP A 287 -28.94 24.11 11.05
CA ASP A 287 -29.00 25.48 11.56
C ASP A 287 -28.56 25.55 13.03
N ASP A 288 -28.83 24.51 13.80
CA ASP A 288 -28.35 24.40 15.18
C ASP A 288 -26.83 24.26 15.23
N PHE A 289 -26.21 23.45 14.36
CA PHE A 289 -24.74 23.38 14.28
C PHE A 289 -24.10 24.75 14.04
N ILE A 290 -24.67 25.53 13.11
CA ILE A 290 -24.19 26.87 12.78
C ILE A 290 -24.36 27.80 13.97
N LYS A 291 -25.57 27.87 14.55
CA LYS A 291 -25.85 28.74 15.68
C LYS A 291 -25.01 28.43 16.91
N ILE A 292 -24.77 27.15 17.22
CA ILE A 292 -23.90 26.76 18.34
C ILE A 292 -22.49 27.31 18.12
N ALA A 293 -21.91 27.07 16.94
CA ALA A 293 -20.55 27.48 16.63
C ALA A 293 -20.38 29.00 16.53
N GLU A 294 -21.39 29.73 16.05
CA GLU A 294 -21.40 31.21 16.05
C GLU A 294 -21.42 31.79 17.48
N ASN A 295 -22.00 31.05 18.43
CA ASN A 295 -22.24 31.50 19.80
C ASN A 295 -21.31 30.81 20.81
N VAL A 296 -20.09 30.45 20.43
CA VAL A 296 -19.04 30.15 21.41
C VAL A 296 -18.30 31.45 21.72
N VAL A 297 -18.31 31.87 22.99
CA VAL A 297 -17.73 33.15 23.42
C VAL A 297 -16.62 32.95 24.43
N LYS A 298 -15.57 33.77 24.34
CA LYS A 298 -14.48 33.81 25.32
C LYS A 298 -14.85 34.76 26.47
N LYS A 299 -14.80 34.28 27.72
CA LYS A 299 -15.07 35.06 28.94
C LYS A 299 -13.83 35.37 29.77
#